data_AF-A0A2D8EX86-F1
#
_entry.id   AF-A0A2D8EX86-F1
#
_cell.length_a   1.000
_cell.length_b   1.000
_cell.length_c   1.000
_cell.angle_alpha   90.00
_cell.angle_beta   90.00
_cell.angle_gamma   90.00
#
_symmetry.space_group_name_H-M   'P 1'
#
loop_
_entity.id
_entity.type
_entity.pdbx_description
1 polymer ?
#
loop_
_entity_poly.entity_id
_entity_poly.type
_entity_poly.pdbx_seq_one_letter_code
_entity_poly.pdbx_strand_id
1 'polypeptide(L)'
;MIVVVLIGLTLFETGPANALDGQSCEGAEETACMLDAIWSAASVLPSDKQTRLARPFLEVVSMSRDVALKRAWRSRLAVPEPRQTTDTPYATEKARMALAEGDWDAFLRDARSGGRPFNIGRPEIMAAGARLAPNETVRRRVIETMYELAGPRQRASGLDRAFEQADFGYALAELAMEACDLAEFDRAVALTADPDSLRYALWRHRITGNAGVLASRIRREADADDTHHVRTALEGYGAILQRGYCA
;
A
#
# COMPACT_ATOMS: atom_id res chain seq x y z
N MET A 1 -29.87 40.28 -48.48
CA MET A 1 -29.10 39.03 -48.27
C MET A 1 -28.59 39.05 -46.84
N ILE A 2 -29.20 38.27 -45.95
CA ILE A 2 -28.82 38.20 -44.52
C ILE A 2 -28.29 36.79 -44.28
N VAL A 3 -27.04 36.72 -43.83
CA VAL A 3 -26.31 35.51 -43.46
C VAL A 3 -26.74 35.13 -42.04
N VAL A 4 -27.28 33.93 -41.86
CA VAL A 4 -27.56 33.35 -40.54
C VAL A 4 -26.46 32.35 -40.22
N VAL A 5 -25.61 32.70 -39.24
CA VAL A 5 -24.60 31.80 -38.67
C VAL A 5 -25.24 31.05 -37.51
N LEU A 6 -25.43 29.74 -37.66
CA LEU A 6 -25.84 28.83 -36.60
C LEU A 6 -24.58 28.38 -35.84
N ILE A 7 -24.42 28.86 -34.61
CA ILE A 7 -23.42 28.36 -33.66
C ILE A 7 -24.04 27.15 -32.95
N GLY A 8 -23.52 25.95 -33.26
CA GLY A 8 -23.87 24.72 -32.55
C GLY A 8 -23.21 24.68 -31.18
N LEU A 9 -24.01 24.75 -30.12
CA LEU A 9 -23.60 24.43 -28.75
C LEU A 9 -23.57 22.90 -28.60
N THR A 10 -22.37 22.33 -28.59
CA THR A 10 -22.15 20.96 -28.12
C THR A 10 -22.18 20.95 -26.60
N LEU A 11 -23.28 20.45 -26.02
CA LEU A 11 -23.37 20.10 -24.61
C LEU A 11 -22.47 18.87 -24.37
N PHE A 12 -21.38 19.05 -23.63
CA PHE A 12 -20.67 17.93 -23.03
C PHE A 12 -21.55 17.38 -21.89
N GLU A 13 -22.03 16.15 -22.04
CA GLU A 13 -22.67 15.39 -20.96
C GLU A 13 -21.60 15.04 -19.91
N THR A 14 -21.45 15.88 -18.90
CA THR A 14 -20.82 15.47 -17.64
C THR A 14 -21.86 14.64 -16.89
N GLY A 15 -21.60 13.34 -16.72
CA GLY A 15 -22.40 12.47 -15.85
C GLY A 15 -22.54 13.04 -14.43
N PRO A 16 -23.53 12.59 -13.64
CA PRO A 16 -23.77 13.15 -12.32
C PRO A 16 -22.57 12.86 -11.41
N ALA A 17 -21.82 13.91 -11.06
CA ALA A 17 -20.89 13.84 -9.95
C ALA A 17 -21.68 13.52 -8.68
N ASN A 18 -21.40 12.40 -8.02
CA ASN A 18 -22.04 12.12 -6.75
C ASN A 18 -21.53 13.15 -5.73
N ALA A 19 -22.42 13.70 -4.91
CA ALA A 19 -22.04 14.71 -3.90
C ALA A 19 -20.94 14.23 -2.93
N LEU A 20 -20.77 12.91 -2.80
CA LEU A 20 -19.70 12.28 -2.03
C LEU A 20 -18.32 12.37 -2.71
N ASP A 21 -18.24 12.56 -4.02
CA ASP A 21 -16.97 12.54 -4.78
C ASP A 21 -16.04 13.72 -4.45
N GLY A 22 -16.57 14.79 -3.86
CA GLY A 22 -15.81 15.95 -3.40
C GLY A 22 -15.45 15.96 -1.91
N GLN A 23 -16.03 15.05 -1.11
CA GLN A 23 -15.98 15.16 0.35
C GLN A 23 -14.66 14.64 0.94
N SER A 24 -14.00 15.41 1.80
CA SER A 24 -12.89 14.89 2.62
C SER A 24 -13.42 14.10 3.82
N CYS A 25 -12.61 13.18 4.35
CA CYS A 25 -12.93 12.42 5.56
C CYS A 25 -12.26 12.99 6.83
N GLU A 26 -12.06 14.30 6.91
CA GLU A 26 -11.34 14.91 8.03
C GLU A 26 -12.15 14.86 9.33
N GLY A 27 -11.47 14.63 10.46
CA GLY A 27 -12.04 14.74 11.81
C GLY A 27 -12.20 13.43 12.57
N ALA A 28 -13.02 13.45 13.62
CA ALA A 28 -13.13 12.36 14.61
C ALA A 28 -13.61 11.02 14.01
N GLU A 29 -14.33 11.07 12.89
CA GLU A 29 -14.91 9.90 12.21
C GLU A 29 -14.11 9.49 10.95
N GLU A 30 -12.85 9.92 10.82
CA GLU A 30 -12.03 9.67 9.64
C GLU A 30 -12.01 8.18 9.27
N THR A 31 -11.85 7.29 10.25
CA THR A 31 -11.80 5.84 10.00
C THR A 31 -13.08 5.28 9.39
N ALA A 32 -14.24 5.66 9.91
CA ALA A 32 -15.51 5.23 9.35
C ALA A 32 -15.68 5.77 7.91
N CYS A 33 -15.42 7.07 7.73
CA CYS A 33 -15.55 7.73 6.43
C CYS A 33 -14.56 7.18 5.38
N MET A 34 -13.32 6.89 5.74
CA MET A 34 -12.31 6.34 4.83
C MET A 34 -12.66 4.92 4.40
N LEU A 35 -13.14 4.07 5.31
CA LEU A 35 -13.61 2.72 4.97
C LEU A 35 -14.84 2.77 4.06
N ASP A 36 -15.77 3.69 4.31
CA ASP A 36 -16.89 3.94 3.39
C ASP A 36 -16.42 4.46 2.03
N ALA A 37 -15.41 5.33 1.99
CA ALA A 37 -14.81 5.82 0.74
C ALA A 37 -14.24 4.66 -0.10
N ILE A 38 -13.47 3.77 0.54
CA ILE A 38 -12.86 2.61 -0.11
C ILE A 38 -13.94 1.64 -0.62
N TRP A 39 -14.99 1.36 0.18
CA TRP A 39 -16.07 0.49 -0.28
C TRP A 39 -16.93 1.15 -1.37
N SER A 40 -17.11 2.47 -1.32
CA SER A 40 -17.79 3.23 -2.37
C SER A 40 -17.01 3.14 -3.69
N ALA A 41 -15.69 3.23 -3.64
CA ALA A 41 -14.84 2.96 -4.80
C ALA A 41 -15.03 1.54 -5.34
N ALA A 42 -15.24 0.54 -4.48
CA ALA A 42 -15.55 -0.83 -4.93
C ALA A 42 -16.92 -0.95 -5.63
N SER A 43 -17.87 -0.05 -5.36
CA SER A 43 -19.23 -0.16 -5.89
C SER A 43 -19.34 0.05 -7.41
N VAL A 44 -18.32 0.65 -8.05
CA VAL A 44 -18.27 0.80 -9.52
C VAL A 44 -17.89 -0.51 -10.22
N LEU A 45 -17.36 -1.49 -9.49
CA LEU A 45 -16.93 -2.78 -10.04
C LEU A 45 -18.13 -3.71 -10.30
N PRO A 46 -18.02 -4.66 -11.23
CA PRO A 46 -18.94 -5.80 -11.34
C PRO A 46 -19.12 -6.57 -10.02
N SER A 47 -20.29 -7.17 -9.82
CA SER A 47 -20.68 -7.83 -8.56
C SER A 47 -19.77 -8.99 -8.15
N ASP A 48 -19.21 -9.73 -9.11
CA ASP A 48 -18.24 -10.80 -8.87
C ASP A 48 -16.91 -10.26 -8.31
N LYS A 49 -16.46 -9.09 -8.77
CA LYS A 49 -15.27 -8.41 -8.24
C LYS A 49 -15.53 -7.86 -6.84
N GLN A 50 -16.70 -7.27 -6.61
CA GLN A 50 -17.12 -6.81 -5.28
C GLN A 50 -17.14 -7.97 -4.26
N THR A 51 -17.69 -9.12 -4.66
CA THR A 51 -17.73 -10.34 -3.83
C THR A 51 -16.32 -10.81 -3.46
N ARG A 52 -15.38 -10.76 -4.41
CA ARG A 52 -13.96 -11.10 -4.17
C ARG A 52 -13.25 -10.10 -3.26
N LEU A 53 -13.69 -8.85 -3.19
CA LEU A 53 -13.11 -7.80 -2.35
C LEU A 53 -13.67 -7.79 -0.93
N ALA A 54 -14.86 -8.35 -0.70
CA ALA A 54 -15.51 -8.34 0.61
C ALA A 54 -14.63 -8.92 1.73
N ARG A 55 -13.95 -10.04 1.48
CA ARG A 55 -13.04 -10.64 2.47
C ARG A 55 -11.78 -9.79 2.74
N PRO A 56 -10.98 -9.40 1.73
CA PRO A 56 -9.86 -8.48 1.93
C PRO A 56 -10.26 -7.17 2.65
N PHE A 57 -11.44 -6.65 2.32
CA PHE A 57 -11.97 -5.47 2.98
C PHE A 57 -12.22 -5.72 4.48
N LEU A 58 -12.87 -6.83 4.84
CA LEU A 58 -13.10 -7.20 6.24
C LEU A 58 -11.80 -7.52 6.99
N GLU A 59 -10.78 -8.05 6.31
CA GLU A 59 -9.45 -8.24 6.88
C GLU A 59 -8.83 -6.89 7.31
N VAL A 60 -8.93 -5.86 6.48
CA VAL A 60 -8.50 -4.50 6.83
C VAL A 60 -9.36 -3.88 7.93
N VAL A 61 -10.68 -3.99 7.85
CA VAL A 61 -11.60 -3.49 8.90
C VAL A 61 -11.29 -4.14 10.25
N SER A 62 -10.87 -5.41 10.28
CA SER A 62 -10.53 -6.11 11.51
C SER A 62 -9.37 -5.47 12.29
N MET A 63 -8.50 -4.71 11.60
CA MET A 63 -7.40 -3.96 12.19
C MET A 63 -7.87 -2.72 12.97
N SER A 64 -9.10 -2.24 12.73
CA SER A 64 -9.66 -1.11 13.46
C SER A 64 -9.84 -1.44 14.95
N ARG A 65 -9.60 -0.44 15.80
CA ARG A 65 -9.87 -0.51 17.25
C ARG A 65 -11.37 -0.36 17.57
N ASP A 66 -12.16 0.18 16.64
CA ASP A 66 -13.59 0.39 16.83
C ASP A 66 -14.39 -0.92 16.65
N VAL A 67 -14.93 -1.42 17.76
CA VAL A 67 -15.74 -2.65 17.81
C VAL A 67 -17.09 -2.46 17.13
N ALA A 68 -17.71 -1.28 17.24
CA ALA A 68 -19.00 -1.00 16.62
C ALA A 68 -18.85 -0.95 15.10
N LEU A 69 -17.82 -0.27 14.59
CA LEU A 69 -17.50 -0.22 13.17
C LEU A 69 -17.21 -1.61 12.59
N LYS A 70 -16.40 -2.41 13.29
CA LYS A 70 -16.15 -3.80 12.89
C LYS A 70 -17.42 -4.64 12.80
N ARG A 71 -18.36 -4.47 13.74
CA ARG A 71 -19.64 -5.17 13.73
C ARG A 71 -20.54 -4.69 12.58
N ALA A 72 -20.60 -3.39 12.34
CA ALA A 72 -21.41 -2.79 11.28
C ALA A 72 -20.99 -3.33 9.90
N TRP A 73 -19.69 -3.32 9.60
CA TRP A 73 -19.17 -3.82 8.32
C TRP A 73 -19.36 -5.32 8.12
N ARG A 74 -19.20 -6.12 9.18
CA ARG A 74 -19.50 -7.56 9.12
C ARG A 74 -20.97 -7.81 8.78
N SER A 75 -21.88 -7.09 9.43
CA SER A 75 -23.31 -7.19 9.15
C SER A 75 -23.64 -6.75 7.72
N ARG A 76 -22.96 -5.72 7.20
CA ARG A 76 -23.18 -5.19 5.86
C ARG A 76 -22.73 -6.14 4.75
N LEU A 77 -21.59 -6.82 4.92
CA LEU A 77 -21.00 -7.65 3.87
C LEU A 77 -21.39 -9.14 3.97
N ALA A 78 -21.90 -9.60 5.12
CA ALA A 78 -22.41 -10.95 5.33
C ALA A 78 -21.43 -12.09 4.94
N VAL A 79 -20.12 -11.83 5.00
CA VAL A 79 -19.06 -12.81 4.73
C VAL A 79 -18.58 -13.42 6.05
N PRO A 80 -18.21 -14.72 6.10
CA PRO A 80 -17.63 -15.34 7.28
C PRO A 80 -16.40 -14.59 7.80
N GLU A 81 -16.16 -14.65 9.11
CA GLU A 81 -15.02 -14.02 9.74
C GLU A 81 -13.70 -14.51 9.10
N PRO A 82 -12.81 -13.59 8.67
CA PRO A 82 -11.51 -13.99 8.19
C PRO A 82 -10.79 -14.80 9.27
N ARG A 83 -10.25 -15.97 8.92
CA ARG A 83 -9.37 -16.69 9.83
C ARG A 83 -8.14 -15.83 10.07
N GLN A 84 -7.90 -15.48 11.33
CA GLN A 84 -6.61 -14.92 11.73
C GLN A 84 -5.53 -15.98 11.51
N THR A 85 -4.57 -15.71 10.65
CA THR A 85 -3.40 -16.56 10.48
C THR A 85 -2.43 -16.28 11.64
N THR A 86 -2.13 -17.29 12.44
CA THR A 86 -1.08 -17.20 13.47
C THR A 86 0.31 -17.54 12.92
N ASP A 87 0.39 -17.87 11.64
CA ASP A 87 1.63 -18.31 11.00
C ASP A 87 2.63 -17.16 10.93
N THR A 88 3.90 -17.47 11.21
CA THR A 88 4.98 -16.51 10.99
C THR A 88 5.08 -16.22 9.48
N PRO A 89 5.13 -14.94 9.06
CA PRO A 89 5.29 -14.61 7.65
C PRO A 89 6.53 -15.28 7.05
N TYR A 90 6.41 -15.82 5.84
CA TYR A 90 7.49 -16.54 5.13
C TYR A 90 8.83 -15.80 5.18
N ALA A 91 8.84 -14.50 4.86
CA ALA A 91 10.06 -13.69 4.85
C ALA A 91 10.73 -13.62 6.24
N THR A 92 9.93 -13.51 7.30
CA THR A 92 10.40 -13.52 8.69
C THR A 92 11.00 -14.87 9.08
N GLU A 93 10.35 -15.96 8.67
CA GLU A 93 10.89 -17.30 8.90
C GLU A 93 12.24 -17.47 8.19
N LYS A 94 12.33 -17.11 6.90
CA LYS A 94 13.58 -17.21 6.14
C LYS A 94 14.69 -16.32 6.69
N ALA A 95 14.38 -15.11 7.12
CA ALA A 95 15.37 -14.23 7.74
C ALA A 95 15.91 -14.83 9.04
N ARG A 96 15.04 -15.40 9.89
CA ARG A 96 15.46 -16.08 11.13
C ARG A 96 16.34 -17.30 10.84
N MET A 97 15.99 -18.10 9.83
CA MET A 97 16.81 -19.25 9.44
C MET A 97 18.21 -18.81 9.00
N ALA A 98 18.31 -17.82 8.09
CA ALA A 98 19.60 -17.30 7.62
C ALA A 98 20.46 -16.74 8.77
N LEU A 99 19.85 -16.05 9.73
CA LEU A 99 20.52 -15.51 10.92
C LEU A 99 20.85 -16.55 11.99
N ALA A 100 20.24 -17.74 11.95
CA ALA A 100 20.57 -18.85 12.83
C ALA A 100 21.72 -19.71 12.27
N GLU A 101 21.84 -19.79 10.94
CA GLU A 101 22.89 -20.54 10.25
C GLU A 101 24.22 -19.77 10.15
N GLY A 102 24.20 -18.43 10.28
CA GLY A 102 25.38 -17.58 10.19
C GLY A 102 25.25 -16.28 10.97
N ASP A 103 26.19 -15.35 10.78
CA ASP A 103 26.16 -14.01 11.35
C ASP A 103 25.58 -12.97 10.38
N TRP A 104 25.52 -11.71 10.80
CA TRP A 104 25.06 -10.61 9.95
C TRP A 104 25.94 -10.39 8.71
N ASP A 105 27.22 -10.76 8.75
CA ASP A 105 28.08 -10.68 7.57
C ASP A 105 27.70 -11.76 6.56
N ALA A 106 27.44 -12.99 7.01
CA ALA A 106 26.93 -14.07 6.17
C ALA A 106 25.58 -13.70 5.55
N PHE A 107 24.63 -13.22 6.36
CA PHE A 107 23.32 -12.75 5.90
C PHE A 107 23.44 -11.76 4.73
N LEU A 108 24.31 -10.75 4.87
CA LEU A 108 24.50 -9.72 3.83
C LEU A 108 25.30 -10.22 2.62
N ARG A 109 26.26 -11.13 2.80
CA ARG A 109 26.97 -11.77 1.68
C ARG A 109 26.02 -12.62 0.84
N ASP A 110 25.17 -13.41 1.50
CA ASP A 110 24.21 -14.30 0.83
C ASP A 110 23.09 -13.51 0.15
N ALA A 111 22.62 -12.43 0.78
CA ALA A 111 21.70 -11.49 0.14
C ALA A 111 22.29 -10.92 -1.15
N ARG A 112 23.57 -10.51 -1.14
CA ARG A 112 24.25 -10.00 -2.35
C ARG A 112 24.42 -11.05 -3.43
N SER A 113 24.72 -12.29 -3.06
CA SER A 113 24.88 -13.39 -4.03
C SER A 113 23.56 -13.83 -4.66
N GLY A 114 22.43 -13.55 -4.01
CA GLY A 114 21.10 -14.02 -4.45
C GLY A 114 20.92 -15.53 -4.28
N GLY A 115 21.81 -16.19 -3.53
CA GLY A 115 21.68 -17.59 -3.15
C GLY A 115 20.51 -17.83 -2.19
N ARG A 116 20.22 -19.09 -1.89
CA ARG A 116 19.19 -19.43 -0.88
C ARG A 116 19.55 -18.78 0.48
N PRO A 117 18.58 -18.23 1.23
CA PRO A 117 17.14 -18.19 0.94
C PRO A 117 16.69 -17.00 0.08
N PHE A 118 17.60 -16.12 -0.33
CA PHE A 118 17.33 -14.89 -1.09
C PHE A 118 17.10 -15.11 -2.60
N ASN A 119 17.00 -16.34 -3.08
CA ASN A 119 16.68 -16.60 -4.47
C ASN A 119 15.19 -16.33 -4.80
N ILE A 120 14.34 -16.19 -3.78
CA ILE A 120 12.91 -15.83 -3.90
C ILE A 120 12.55 -14.88 -2.76
N GLY A 121 12.02 -13.70 -3.09
CA GLY A 121 11.59 -12.70 -2.09
C GLY A 121 12.75 -12.05 -1.34
N ARG A 122 13.87 -11.80 -2.03
CA ARG A 122 15.06 -11.18 -1.44
C ARG A 122 14.75 -9.87 -0.72
N PRO A 123 14.03 -8.91 -1.32
CA PRO A 123 13.69 -7.65 -0.64
C PRO A 123 12.93 -7.84 0.66
N GLU A 124 11.94 -8.73 0.68
CA GLU A 124 11.10 -9.00 1.85
C GLU A 124 11.88 -9.70 2.96
N ILE A 125 12.72 -10.68 2.60
CA ILE A 125 13.59 -11.38 3.56
C ILE A 125 14.59 -10.39 4.17
N MET A 126 15.19 -9.52 3.36
CA MET A 126 16.10 -8.48 3.86
C MET A 126 15.36 -7.48 4.76
N ALA A 127 14.14 -7.06 4.41
CA ALA A 127 13.34 -6.18 5.26
C ALA A 127 12.95 -6.84 6.58
N ALA A 128 12.63 -8.14 6.58
CA ALA A 128 12.45 -8.90 7.80
C ALA A 128 13.74 -8.97 8.63
N GLY A 129 14.89 -9.15 7.99
CA GLY A 129 16.21 -9.04 8.62
C GLY A 129 16.43 -7.68 9.28
N ALA A 130 16.10 -6.58 8.60
CA ALA A 130 16.20 -5.23 9.15
C ALA A 130 15.33 -5.04 10.41
N ARG A 131 14.14 -5.66 10.46
CA ARG A 131 13.26 -5.66 11.65
C ARG A 131 13.79 -6.53 12.79
N LEU A 132 14.56 -7.57 12.48
CA LEU A 132 15.19 -8.48 13.46
C LEU A 132 16.56 -7.98 13.96
N ALA A 133 17.09 -6.90 13.38
CA ALA A 133 18.38 -6.35 13.74
C ALA A 133 18.44 -6.03 15.25
N PRO A 134 19.52 -6.42 15.95
CA PRO A 134 19.63 -6.25 17.40
C PRO A 134 19.81 -4.79 17.82
N ASN A 135 20.19 -3.92 16.88
CA ASN A 135 20.39 -2.49 17.10
C ASN A 135 20.31 -1.72 15.77
N GLU A 136 20.24 -0.40 15.89
CA GLU A 136 20.11 0.52 14.75
C GLU A 136 21.31 0.48 13.79
N THR A 137 22.53 0.22 14.26
CA THR A 137 23.72 0.10 13.40
C THR A 137 23.58 -1.07 12.43
N VAL A 138 23.16 -2.24 12.92
CA VAL A 138 22.94 -3.42 12.09
C VAL A 138 21.74 -3.18 11.16
N ARG A 139 20.66 -2.61 11.67
CA ARG A 139 19.47 -2.27 10.87
C ARG A 139 19.83 -1.38 9.69
N ARG A 140 20.58 -0.31 9.94
CA ARG A 140 21.04 0.62 8.90
C ARG A 140 21.89 -0.06 7.86
N ARG A 141 22.82 -0.92 8.26
CA ARG A 141 23.67 -1.67 7.34
C ARG A 141 22.86 -2.58 6.40
N VAL A 142 21.78 -3.21 6.90
CA VAL A 142 20.86 -3.99 6.06
C VAL A 142 20.15 -3.09 5.06
N ILE A 143 19.59 -1.96 5.52
CA ILE A 143 18.89 -0.98 4.67
C ILE A 143 19.82 -0.41 3.60
N GLU A 144 21.04 -0.01 3.95
CA GLU A 144 22.05 0.46 3.00
C GLU A 144 22.35 -0.60 1.94
N THR A 145 22.50 -1.87 2.35
CA THR A 145 22.70 -2.99 1.41
C THR A 145 21.48 -3.19 0.50
N MET A 146 20.26 -2.97 0.99
CA MET A 146 19.05 -3.01 0.15
C MET A 146 19.08 -1.90 -0.92
N TYR A 147 19.50 -0.68 -0.59
CA TYR A 147 19.69 0.39 -1.57
C TYR A 147 20.82 0.09 -2.58
N GLU A 148 21.93 -0.50 -2.12
CA GLU A 148 23.01 -0.95 -3.01
C GLU A 148 22.49 -1.96 -4.06
N LEU A 149 21.67 -2.92 -3.61
CA LEU A 149 21.09 -3.95 -4.48
C LEU A 149 20.02 -3.41 -5.41
N ALA A 150 19.15 -2.52 -4.93
CA ALA A 150 18.18 -1.81 -5.77
C ALA A 150 18.87 -1.01 -6.88
N GLY A 151 20.06 -0.47 -6.60
CA GLY A 151 20.84 0.34 -7.52
C GLY A 151 20.19 1.69 -7.83
N PRO A 152 20.78 2.49 -8.74
CA PRO A 152 20.22 3.77 -9.14
C PRO A 152 18.89 3.58 -9.88
N ARG A 153 17.97 4.54 -9.74
CA ARG A 153 16.67 4.53 -10.45
C ARG A 153 16.88 4.33 -11.95
N GLN A 154 16.28 3.28 -12.49
CA GLN A 154 16.37 2.97 -13.91
C GLN A 154 15.21 3.65 -14.66
N ARG A 155 15.52 4.38 -15.72
CA ARG A 155 14.53 4.87 -16.68
C ARG A 155 14.25 3.76 -17.69
N ALA A 156 13.46 2.77 -17.28
CA ALA A 156 12.87 1.74 -18.13
C ALA A 156 13.78 1.17 -19.24
N SER A 157 14.72 0.28 -18.90
CA SER A 157 15.34 -0.60 -19.89
C SER A 157 15.70 -1.96 -19.27
N GLY A 158 14.84 -2.97 -19.50
CA GLY A 158 15.01 -4.36 -19.05
C GLY A 158 13.98 -4.78 -17.99
N LEU A 159 13.26 -5.88 -18.24
CA LEU A 159 12.15 -6.35 -17.40
C LEU A 159 12.63 -6.84 -16.01
N ASP A 160 13.71 -7.61 -15.96
CA ASP A 160 14.11 -8.30 -14.72
C ASP A 160 14.70 -7.36 -13.67
N ARG A 161 15.57 -6.42 -14.09
CA ARG A 161 16.22 -5.47 -13.17
C ARG A 161 15.29 -4.36 -12.71
N ALA A 162 14.29 -4.01 -13.51
CA ALA A 162 13.26 -3.05 -13.13
C ALA A 162 12.30 -3.64 -12.08
N PHE A 163 11.98 -4.94 -12.20
CA PHE A 163 11.12 -5.64 -11.25
C PHE A 163 11.74 -5.74 -9.86
N GLU A 164 12.96 -6.27 -9.75
CA GLU A 164 13.61 -6.41 -8.44
C GLU A 164 13.90 -5.05 -7.79
N GLN A 165 14.23 -4.02 -8.58
CA GLN A 165 14.36 -2.65 -8.07
C GLN A 165 13.05 -2.16 -7.45
N ALA A 166 11.90 -2.41 -8.10
CA ALA A 166 10.60 -2.01 -7.61
C ALA A 166 10.24 -2.74 -6.29
N ASP A 167 10.55 -4.03 -6.17
CA ASP A 167 10.33 -4.81 -4.95
C ASP A 167 11.20 -4.31 -3.80
N PHE A 168 12.47 -3.97 -4.06
CA PHE A 168 13.30 -3.26 -3.07
C PHE A 168 12.72 -1.91 -2.68
N GLY A 169 12.25 -1.12 -3.66
CA GLY A 169 11.58 0.15 -3.42
C GLY A 169 10.36 0.00 -2.50
N TYR A 170 9.54 -1.03 -2.73
CA TYR A 170 8.39 -1.35 -1.88
C TYR A 170 8.82 -1.69 -0.45
N ALA A 171 9.75 -2.63 -0.30
CA ALA A 171 10.21 -3.10 1.01
C ALA A 171 10.89 -1.97 1.82
N LEU A 172 11.68 -1.13 1.15
CA LEU A 172 12.30 0.05 1.76
C LEU A 172 11.26 1.11 2.16
N ALA A 173 10.26 1.37 1.33
CA ALA A 173 9.20 2.32 1.64
C ALA A 173 8.36 1.85 2.83
N GLU A 174 8.11 0.55 2.94
CA GLU A 174 7.43 -0.04 4.10
C GLU A 174 8.26 0.16 5.38
N LEU A 175 9.57 -0.15 5.36
CA LEU A 175 10.46 0.06 6.51
C LEU A 175 10.54 1.53 6.94
N ALA A 176 10.61 2.45 5.98
CA ALA A 176 10.66 3.89 6.26
C ALA A 176 9.32 4.40 6.81
N MET A 177 8.20 3.95 6.24
CA MET A 177 6.87 4.22 6.75
C MET A 177 6.72 3.73 8.19
N GLU A 178 7.14 2.51 8.50
CA GLU A 178 7.11 1.95 9.85
C GLU A 178 7.94 2.77 10.85
N ALA A 179 9.10 3.27 10.41
CA ALA A 179 10.00 4.09 11.21
C ALA A 179 9.60 5.57 11.27
N CYS A 180 8.51 5.98 10.60
CA CYS A 180 8.08 7.37 10.49
C CYS A 180 9.14 8.31 9.88
N ASP A 181 9.97 7.79 8.97
CA ASP A 181 11.04 8.55 8.30
C ASP A 181 10.56 9.01 6.91
N LEU A 182 10.08 10.25 6.82
CA LEU A 182 9.55 10.80 5.57
C LEU A 182 10.61 10.94 4.47
N ALA A 183 11.86 11.28 4.83
CA ALA A 183 12.91 11.50 3.85
C ALA A 183 13.32 10.17 3.20
N GLU A 184 13.49 9.13 4.02
CA GLU A 184 13.82 7.81 3.50
C GLU A 184 12.63 7.17 2.77
N PHE A 185 11.40 7.45 3.22
CA PHE A 185 10.18 7.04 2.53
C PHE A 185 10.15 7.60 1.10
N ASP A 186 10.37 8.90 0.92
CA ASP A 186 10.34 9.56 -0.40
C ASP A 186 11.43 9.00 -1.32
N ARG A 187 12.62 8.75 -0.77
CA ARG A 187 13.72 8.13 -1.50
C ARG A 187 13.39 6.71 -1.95
N ALA A 188 12.77 5.90 -1.08
CA ALA A 188 12.38 4.52 -1.39
C ALA A 188 11.25 4.46 -2.42
N VAL A 189 10.20 5.27 -2.26
CA VAL A 189 9.06 5.35 -3.19
C VAL A 189 9.54 5.67 -4.61
N ALA A 190 10.55 6.53 -4.75
CA ALA A 190 11.13 6.87 -6.06
C ALA A 190 11.76 5.69 -6.82
N LEU A 191 12.00 4.54 -6.17
CA LEU A 191 12.49 3.31 -6.77
C LEU A 191 11.38 2.35 -7.20
N THR A 192 10.13 2.61 -6.80
CA THR A 192 8.99 1.74 -7.08
C THR A 192 8.50 1.93 -8.52
N ALA A 193 7.76 0.94 -9.04
CA ALA A 193 7.21 1.00 -10.40
C ALA A 193 6.08 2.04 -10.54
N ASP A 194 5.30 2.24 -9.47
CA ASP A 194 4.17 3.17 -9.42
C ASP A 194 4.25 4.06 -8.16
N PRO A 195 5.13 5.06 -8.15
CA PRO A 195 5.36 5.93 -7.00
C PRO A 195 4.14 6.77 -6.61
N ASP A 196 3.22 7.01 -7.55
CA ASP A 196 2.04 7.84 -7.35
C ASP A 196 0.81 7.03 -6.88
N SER A 197 0.97 5.71 -6.69
CA SER A 197 -0.10 4.82 -6.24
C SER A 197 -0.74 5.29 -4.93
N LEU A 198 -2.03 4.97 -4.76
CA LEU A 198 -2.77 5.29 -3.52
C LEU A 198 -2.11 4.70 -2.27
N ARG A 199 -1.47 3.54 -2.38
CA ARG A 199 -0.75 2.90 -1.27
C ARG A 199 0.29 3.85 -0.68
N TYR A 200 1.17 4.39 -1.52
CA TYR A 200 2.24 5.29 -1.07
C TYR A 200 1.70 6.65 -0.63
N ALA A 201 0.64 7.16 -1.26
CA ALA A 201 -0.03 8.36 -0.78
C ALA A 201 -0.57 8.17 0.65
N LEU A 202 -1.26 7.06 0.92
CA LEU A 202 -1.78 6.73 2.25
C LEU A 202 -0.65 6.50 3.26
N TRP A 203 0.41 5.80 2.88
CA TRP A 203 1.58 5.61 3.74
C TRP A 203 2.31 6.92 4.06
N ARG A 204 2.43 7.84 3.09
CA ARG A 204 2.92 9.20 3.36
C ARG A 204 2.05 9.90 4.39
N HIS A 205 0.73 9.84 4.23
CA HIS A 205 -0.21 10.42 5.18
C HIS A 205 -0.21 9.73 6.54
N ARG A 206 0.18 8.45 6.64
CA ARG A 206 0.47 7.84 7.94
C ARG A 206 1.59 8.59 8.67
N ILE A 207 2.63 9.00 7.95
CA ILE A 207 3.77 9.73 8.50
C ILE A 207 3.39 11.18 8.82
N THR A 208 2.66 11.84 7.91
CA THR A 208 2.39 13.29 8.01
C THR A 208 1.05 13.65 8.64
N GLY A 209 0.18 12.67 8.88
CA GLY A 209 -1.21 12.86 9.33
C GLY A 209 -2.20 13.15 8.19
N ASN A 210 -3.49 13.19 8.59
CA ASN A 210 -4.63 13.61 7.78
C ASN A 210 -4.80 12.82 6.45
N ALA A 211 -4.96 11.50 6.52
CA ALA A 211 -5.25 10.72 5.31
C ALA A 211 -6.67 10.99 4.76
N GLY A 212 -7.56 11.59 5.57
CA GLY A 212 -8.92 11.95 5.18
C GLY A 212 -9.02 12.79 3.91
N VAL A 213 -7.98 13.56 3.55
CA VAL A 213 -7.93 14.33 2.29
C VAL A 213 -7.96 13.43 1.04
N LEU A 214 -7.49 12.18 1.16
CA LEU A 214 -7.42 11.23 0.05
C LEU A 214 -8.77 10.55 -0.24
N ALA A 215 -9.78 10.70 0.62
CA ALA A 215 -11.08 10.07 0.44
C ALA A 215 -11.72 10.37 -0.93
N SER A 216 -11.61 11.63 -1.35
CA SER A 216 -12.15 12.11 -2.61
C SER A 216 -11.40 11.51 -3.81
N ARG A 217 -10.08 11.34 -3.70
CA ARG A 217 -9.23 10.65 -4.68
C ARG A 217 -9.60 9.18 -4.80
N ILE A 218 -9.76 8.49 -3.67
CA ILE A 218 -10.15 7.07 -3.60
C ILE A 218 -11.44 6.83 -4.39
N ARG A 219 -12.46 7.67 -4.23
CA ARG A 219 -13.74 7.51 -4.94
C ARG A 219 -13.64 7.83 -6.43
N ARG A 220 -12.98 8.94 -6.81
CA ARG A 220 -12.96 9.42 -8.20
C ARG A 220 -12.10 8.61 -9.15
N GLU A 221 -10.97 8.09 -8.66
CA GLU A 221 -10.04 7.33 -9.49
C GLU A 221 -10.41 5.84 -9.60
N ALA A 222 -11.53 5.43 -8.98
CA ALA A 222 -12.03 4.07 -9.07
C ALA A 222 -12.51 3.76 -10.49
N ASP A 223 -12.06 2.62 -11.00
CA ASP A 223 -12.40 2.13 -12.33
C ASP A 223 -13.10 0.77 -12.25
N ALA A 224 -13.96 0.48 -13.22
CA ALA A 224 -14.77 -0.74 -13.26
C ALA A 224 -13.98 -1.97 -13.76
N ASP A 225 -12.83 -1.77 -14.42
CA ASP A 225 -12.09 -2.83 -15.12
C ASP A 225 -11.14 -3.60 -14.19
N ASP A 226 -10.64 -3.01 -13.11
CA ASP A 226 -9.73 -3.69 -12.18
C ASP A 226 -9.96 -3.32 -10.70
N THR A 227 -9.78 -4.33 -9.84
CA THR A 227 -9.75 -4.21 -8.39
C THR A 227 -8.47 -3.58 -7.82
N HIS A 228 -7.42 -3.39 -8.61
CA HIS A 228 -6.12 -2.89 -8.16
C HIS A 228 -6.24 -1.58 -7.36
N HIS A 229 -7.01 -0.61 -7.83
CA HIS A 229 -7.24 0.65 -7.13
C HIS A 229 -7.76 0.44 -5.70
N VAL A 230 -8.80 -0.38 -5.53
CA VAL A 230 -9.38 -0.68 -4.22
C VAL A 230 -8.39 -1.46 -3.34
N ARG A 231 -7.64 -2.41 -3.91
CA ARG A 231 -6.64 -3.20 -3.18
C ARG A 231 -5.50 -2.33 -2.66
N THR A 232 -4.97 -1.43 -3.48
CA THR A 232 -3.92 -0.49 -3.06
C THR A 232 -4.41 0.46 -1.97
N ALA A 233 -5.67 0.92 -2.04
CA ALA A 233 -6.28 1.73 -0.99
C ALA A 233 -6.43 0.94 0.32
N LEU A 234 -6.85 -0.32 0.24
CA LEU A 234 -6.97 -1.23 1.39
C LEU A 234 -5.63 -1.49 2.06
N GLU A 235 -4.59 -1.81 1.29
CA GLU A 235 -3.23 -2.02 1.79
C GLU A 235 -2.64 -0.73 2.39
N GLY A 236 -2.86 0.41 1.73
CA GLY A 236 -2.44 1.73 2.20
C GLY A 236 -3.07 2.10 3.54
N TYR A 237 -4.40 2.03 3.63
CA TYR A 237 -5.14 2.43 4.83
C TYR A 237 -5.04 1.40 5.95
N GLY A 238 -4.88 0.12 5.63
CA GLY A 238 -4.62 -0.94 6.60
C GLY A 238 -3.39 -0.65 7.47
N ALA A 239 -2.33 -0.08 6.90
CA ALA A 239 -1.15 0.35 7.67
C ALA A 239 -1.49 1.43 8.71
N ILE A 240 -2.37 2.39 8.39
CA ILE A 240 -2.85 3.41 9.33
C ILE A 240 -3.69 2.76 10.43
N LEU A 241 -4.61 1.85 10.09
CA LEU A 241 -5.43 1.14 11.10
C LEU A 241 -4.57 0.30 12.05
N GLN A 242 -3.60 -0.42 11.51
CA GLN A 242 -2.75 -1.32 12.28
C GLN A 242 -1.78 -0.57 13.19
N ARG A 243 -1.20 0.54 12.72
CA ARG A 243 -0.05 1.19 13.35
C ARG A 243 -0.31 2.60 13.86
N GLY A 244 -1.46 3.20 13.53
CA GLY A 244 -1.76 4.60 13.81
C GLY A 244 -0.90 5.57 12.99
N TYR A 245 -1.17 6.86 13.17
CA TYR A 245 -0.35 7.95 12.64
C TYR A 245 0.97 8.10 13.42
N CYS A 246 1.97 8.67 12.76
CA CYS A 246 3.24 9.07 13.40
C CYS A 246 3.15 10.44 14.07
N ALA A 247 2.33 11.34 13.51
CA ALA A 247 2.09 12.70 13.97
C ALA A 247 1.00 12.75 15.05
#